data_AF-A0AAD8WN23-F1
#
_entry.id   AF-A0AAD8WN23-F1
#
_cell.length_a   1.000
_cell.length_b   1.000
_cell.length_c   1.000
_cell.angle_alpha   90.00
_cell.angle_beta   90.00
_cell.angle_gamma   90.00
#
_symmetry.space_group_name_H-M   'P 1'
#
loop_
_entity.id
_entity.type
_entity.pdbx_description
1 polymer ?
#
loop_
_entity_poly.entity_id
_entity_poly.type
_entity_poly.pdbx_seq_one_letter_code
_entity_poly.pdbx_strand_id
1 'polypeptide(L)'
;MDLSPAPGASTAAEVAAAASVDPSLAPDASTAAEVAAAASVDPSLAPDASSSAKAEDERFALLMSIGEECIQTDELRLLLQNKEKAFPICYDGFEPSGRMHIAQGIVKTINVNKMIRAGCKVKIWIADWFAQLNNKMGGDLEKIQTVGRYMIEIWKAAGMDLDGVEFLWSSEEINKRADEYWTIVMDIARRNKVKRITRCCTIMGRADNEELTAAQIFYPCMQCADIFFLKC
;
A
#
# COMPACT_ATOMS: atom_id res chain seq x y z
N MET A 1 -14.77 -21.16 -48.36
CA MET A 1 -13.89 -22.28 -47.99
C MET A 1 -14.25 -22.63 -46.57
N ASP A 2 -15.11 -23.63 -46.48
CA ASP A 2 -15.83 -24.10 -45.32
C ASP A 2 -15.18 -25.42 -44.91
N LEU A 3 -14.65 -25.51 -43.69
CA LEU A 3 -14.26 -26.77 -43.05
C LEU A 3 -14.43 -26.61 -41.54
N SER A 4 -15.67 -26.85 -41.08
CA SER A 4 -15.97 -27.28 -39.72
C SER A 4 -15.67 -28.78 -39.53
N PRO A 5 -15.54 -29.27 -38.28
CA PRO A 5 -14.76 -30.45 -37.91
C PRO A 5 -15.60 -31.73 -37.77
N ALA A 6 -14.92 -32.88 -37.63
CA ALA A 6 -15.56 -34.15 -37.28
C ALA A 6 -14.71 -35.00 -36.30
N PRO A 7 -15.35 -35.89 -35.52
CA PRO A 7 -14.93 -36.24 -34.16
C PRO A 7 -14.42 -37.69 -34.03
N GLY A 8 -13.74 -38.00 -32.92
CA GLY A 8 -13.34 -39.35 -32.56
C GLY A 8 -13.73 -39.66 -31.11
N ALA A 9 -14.73 -40.51 -30.95
CA ALA A 9 -15.17 -41.10 -29.69
C ALA A 9 -14.28 -42.28 -29.28
N SER A 10 -14.12 -42.50 -27.98
CA SER A 10 -13.89 -43.85 -27.42
C SER A 10 -14.48 -43.94 -26.01
N THR A 11 -15.34 -44.94 -25.87
CA THR A 11 -16.16 -45.37 -24.72
C THR A 11 -15.44 -46.38 -23.83
N ALA A 12 -15.71 -46.36 -22.51
CA ALA A 12 -15.92 -47.51 -21.60
C ALA A 12 -15.95 -46.97 -20.15
N ALA A 13 -17.12 -46.90 -19.49
CA ALA A 13 -17.72 -47.94 -18.64
C ALA A 13 -16.80 -48.34 -17.46
N GLU A 14 -17.00 -47.80 -16.25
CA GLU A 14 -17.91 -48.27 -15.19
C GLU A 14 -17.14 -49.11 -14.16
N VAL A 15 -17.16 -48.72 -12.87
CA VAL A 15 -17.53 -49.55 -11.69
C VAL A 15 -17.58 -48.62 -10.48
N ALA A 16 -18.79 -48.44 -9.96
CA ALA A 16 -19.05 -47.93 -8.62
C ALA A 16 -18.86 -49.06 -7.59
N ALA A 17 -18.22 -48.76 -6.47
CA ALA A 17 -18.26 -49.60 -5.28
C ALA A 17 -18.65 -48.74 -4.08
N ALA A 18 -19.93 -48.82 -3.73
CA ALA A 18 -20.46 -48.35 -2.46
C ALA A 18 -20.17 -49.42 -1.40
N ALA A 19 -19.46 -49.03 -0.34
CA ALA A 19 -19.34 -49.85 0.87
C ALA A 19 -20.34 -49.32 1.90
N SER A 20 -21.43 -50.06 2.06
CA SER A 20 -22.37 -49.96 3.18
C SER A 20 -21.70 -50.44 4.47
N VAL A 21 -21.68 -49.60 5.50
CA VAL A 21 -21.31 -50.01 6.86
C VAL A 21 -22.58 -50.18 7.69
N ASP A 22 -22.62 -51.33 8.34
CA ASP A 22 -23.67 -51.98 9.11
C ASP A 22 -24.18 -51.16 10.32
N PRO A 23 -25.51 -50.96 10.51
CA PRO A 23 -26.08 -50.17 11.60
C PRO A 23 -26.38 -50.98 12.88
N SER A 24 -25.51 -51.90 13.30
CA SER A 24 -25.68 -52.59 14.58
C SER A 24 -24.39 -52.65 15.40
N LEU A 25 -24.08 -51.58 16.15
CA LEU A 25 -23.16 -51.61 17.30
C LEU A 25 -23.46 -50.38 18.18
N ALA A 26 -24.48 -50.48 19.01
CA ALA A 26 -24.66 -49.57 20.15
C ALA A 26 -23.91 -50.14 21.36
N PRO A 27 -23.10 -49.36 22.09
CA PRO A 27 -22.71 -49.70 23.43
C PRO A 27 -23.57 -48.96 24.47
N ASP A 28 -23.84 -49.72 25.52
CA ASP A 28 -24.72 -49.48 26.66
C ASP A 28 -24.49 -48.19 27.45
N ALA A 29 -25.59 -47.69 27.98
CA ALA A 29 -25.66 -46.68 29.02
C ALA A 29 -25.25 -47.29 30.38
N SER A 30 -23.95 -47.34 30.69
CA SER A 30 -23.47 -47.54 32.06
C SER A 30 -21.95 -47.32 32.15
N THR A 31 -21.51 -46.06 32.23
CA THR A 31 -20.29 -45.65 32.97
C THR A 31 -20.33 -44.14 33.16
N ALA A 32 -21.17 -43.70 34.08
CA ALA A 32 -21.07 -42.38 34.71
C ALA A 32 -20.11 -42.52 35.91
N ALA A 33 -18.85 -42.14 35.73
CA ALA A 33 -17.92 -41.61 36.73
C ALA A 33 -16.50 -41.64 36.15
N GLU A 34 -15.76 -40.55 36.34
CA GLU A 34 -14.31 -40.41 36.06
C GLU A 34 -13.88 -40.34 34.60
N VAL A 35 -14.05 -39.17 33.96
CA VAL A 35 -12.94 -38.25 33.56
C VAL A 35 -13.58 -36.89 33.23
N ALA A 36 -13.87 -36.09 34.25
CA ALA A 36 -14.24 -34.68 34.11
C ALA A 36 -13.34 -33.87 35.04
N ALA A 37 -12.16 -33.48 34.54
CA ALA A 37 -11.27 -32.56 35.23
C ALA A 37 -10.61 -31.60 34.23
N ALA A 38 -10.99 -30.33 34.37
CA ALA A 38 -10.24 -29.13 34.03
C ALA A 38 -9.93 -28.82 32.56
N ALA A 39 -10.88 -28.15 31.90
CA ALA A 39 -10.58 -27.06 30.97
C ALA A 39 -11.42 -25.84 31.35
N SER A 40 -11.11 -25.24 32.49
CA SER A 40 -11.60 -23.91 32.84
C SER A 40 -10.81 -22.89 32.03
N VAL A 41 -11.40 -22.38 30.96
CA VAL A 41 -10.91 -21.17 30.30
C VAL A 41 -11.18 -20.03 31.28
N ASP A 42 -10.11 -19.48 31.86
CA ASP A 42 -10.19 -18.35 32.76
C ASP A 42 -10.80 -17.13 32.03
N PRO A 43 -11.95 -16.59 32.48
CA PRO A 43 -12.56 -15.42 31.86
C PRO A 43 -11.75 -14.12 32.05
N SER A 44 -10.58 -14.17 32.72
CA SER A 44 -9.68 -13.03 32.91
C SER A 44 -8.80 -12.65 31.70
N LEU A 45 -8.78 -13.47 30.63
CA LEU A 45 -7.97 -13.20 29.42
C LEU A 45 -8.66 -12.27 28.42
N ALA A 46 -9.31 -11.21 28.90
CA ALA A 46 -9.51 -10.04 28.06
C ALA A 46 -8.11 -9.40 27.84
N PRO A 47 -7.75 -8.97 26.61
CA PRO A 47 -6.50 -8.26 26.42
C PRO A 47 -6.50 -7.06 27.34
N ASP A 48 -5.54 -7.04 28.28
CA ASP A 48 -5.45 -6.01 29.31
C ASP A 48 -5.37 -4.64 28.62
N ALA A 49 -6.32 -3.75 28.89
CA ALA A 49 -6.41 -2.44 28.24
C ALA A 49 -5.10 -1.63 28.44
N SER A 50 -4.37 -1.91 29.52
CA SER A 50 -3.02 -1.42 29.82
C SER A 50 -1.99 -1.82 28.74
N SER A 51 -2.07 -3.05 28.23
CA SER A 51 -1.15 -3.58 27.20
C SER A 51 -1.41 -2.96 25.82
N SER A 52 -2.69 -2.73 25.47
CA SER A 52 -3.08 -2.08 24.21
C SER A 52 -2.65 -0.62 24.18
N ALA A 53 -2.88 0.13 25.27
CA ALA A 53 -2.48 1.53 25.38
C ALA A 53 -0.95 1.69 25.28
N LYS A 54 -0.18 0.80 25.94
CA LYS A 54 1.28 0.80 25.84
C LYS A 54 1.77 0.51 24.42
N ALA A 55 1.13 -0.44 23.72
CA ALA A 55 1.47 -0.74 22.34
C ALA A 55 1.13 0.43 21.39
N GLU A 56 0.03 1.15 21.62
CA GLU A 56 -0.33 2.35 20.85
C GLU A 56 0.68 3.49 21.04
N ASP A 57 1.11 3.74 22.28
CA ASP A 57 2.14 4.74 22.57
C ASP A 57 3.51 4.38 21.97
N GLU A 58 3.89 3.10 21.95
CA GLU A 58 5.11 2.63 21.28
C GLU A 58 5.05 2.84 19.76
N ARG A 59 3.91 2.52 19.12
CA ARG A 59 3.67 2.79 17.69
C ARG A 59 3.76 4.28 17.39
N PHE A 60 3.09 5.10 18.20
CA PHE A 60 3.09 6.55 18.07
C PHE A 60 4.51 7.13 18.19
N ALA A 61 5.25 6.74 19.24
CA ALA A 61 6.63 7.20 19.45
C ALA A 61 7.55 6.78 18.29
N LEU A 62 7.38 5.58 17.75
CA LEU A 62 8.16 5.11 16.61
C LEU A 62 7.91 5.94 15.35
N LEU A 63 6.64 6.27 15.05
CA LEU A 63 6.27 7.13 13.93
C LEU A 63 6.76 8.56 14.10
N MET A 64 6.63 9.13 15.31
CA MET A 64 7.15 10.46 15.63
C MET A 64 8.68 10.56 15.52
N SER A 65 9.40 9.43 15.63
CA SER A 65 10.87 9.39 15.43
C SER A 65 11.31 9.49 13.97
N ILE A 66 10.37 9.53 13.01
CA ILE A 66 10.65 9.57 11.57
C ILE A 66 10.62 11.01 11.04
N GLY A 67 9.57 11.75 11.38
CA GLY A 67 9.32 13.08 10.85
C GLY A 67 10.05 14.16 11.65
N GLU A 68 10.56 15.17 10.95
CA GLU A 68 10.98 16.42 11.58
C GLU A 68 9.76 17.23 12.07
N GLU A 69 8.62 17.08 11.39
CA GLU A 69 7.35 17.73 11.69
C GLU A 69 6.19 16.73 11.54
N CYS A 70 5.14 16.89 12.36
CA CYS A 70 3.89 16.13 12.27
C CYS A 70 2.69 17.09 12.32
N ILE A 71 1.83 17.04 11.30
CA ILE A 71 0.65 17.90 11.15
C ILE A 71 -0.59 17.00 10.99
N GLN A 72 -1.50 16.89 11.95
CA GLN A 72 -1.35 17.26 13.38
C GLN A 72 -1.04 16.04 14.23
N THR A 73 -0.26 16.23 15.30
CA THR A 73 0.12 15.18 16.24
C THR A 73 -1.08 14.45 16.86
N ASP A 74 -2.15 15.18 17.17
CA ASP A 74 -3.37 14.60 17.75
C ASP A 74 -4.16 13.76 16.74
N GLU A 75 -4.14 14.15 15.46
CA GLU A 75 -4.76 13.39 14.38
C GLU A 75 -4.03 12.06 14.15
N LEU A 76 -2.70 12.04 14.30
CA LEU A 76 -1.93 10.78 14.27
C LEU A 76 -2.32 9.85 15.43
N ARG A 77 -2.47 10.38 16.65
CA ARG A 77 -2.94 9.57 17.79
C ARG A 77 -4.32 8.98 17.52
N LEU A 78 -5.25 9.82 17.05
CA LEU A 78 -6.60 9.38 16.73
C LEU A 78 -6.63 8.32 15.63
N LEU A 79 -5.77 8.46 14.61
CA LEU A 79 -5.62 7.47 13.55
C LEU A 79 -5.16 6.12 14.08
N LEU A 80 -4.20 6.09 15.01
CA LEU A 80 -3.68 4.85 15.60
C LEU A 80 -4.66 4.16 16.54
N GLN A 81 -5.56 4.92 17.17
CA GLN A 81 -6.65 4.40 18.01
C GLN A 81 -7.84 3.88 17.21
N ASN A 82 -7.96 4.27 15.93
CA ASN A 82 -9.06 3.86 15.09
C ASN A 82 -8.94 2.38 14.66
N LYS A 83 -9.73 1.52 15.29
CA LYS A 83 -9.77 0.08 15.01
C LYS A 83 -10.27 -0.28 13.61
N GLU A 84 -11.04 0.59 12.95
CA GLU A 84 -11.47 0.38 11.55
C GLU A 84 -10.29 0.56 10.58
N LYS A 85 -9.28 1.34 10.95
CA LYS A 85 -8.02 1.52 10.20
C LYS A 85 -6.89 0.74 10.88
N ALA A 86 -7.07 -0.57 11.02
CA ALA A 86 -6.10 -1.47 11.66
C ALA A 86 -4.67 -1.31 11.10
N PHE A 87 -4.54 -1.00 9.81
CA PHE A 87 -3.26 -0.75 9.14
C PHE A 87 -3.30 0.60 8.41
N PRO A 88 -2.86 1.71 9.03
CA PRO A 88 -2.74 2.99 8.37
C PRO A 88 -1.86 2.90 7.12
N ILE A 89 -2.25 3.58 6.04
CA ILE A 89 -1.50 3.58 4.78
C ILE A 89 -0.60 4.81 4.76
N CYS A 90 0.71 4.60 4.75
CA CYS A 90 1.69 5.63 4.46
C CYS A 90 2.06 5.58 2.98
N TYR A 91 2.47 6.69 2.40
CA TYR A 91 3.07 6.69 1.07
C TYR A 91 4.22 7.69 0.97
N ASP A 92 5.12 7.43 0.03
CA ASP A 92 6.11 8.41 -0.39
C ASP A 92 6.39 8.29 -1.89
N GLY A 93 6.58 9.44 -2.54
CA GLY A 93 6.71 9.56 -3.99
C GLY A 93 8.12 9.92 -4.45
N PHE A 94 8.57 9.29 -5.53
CA PHE A 94 9.91 9.49 -6.06
C PHE A 94 9.87 9.72 -7.57
N GLU A 95 10.40 10.86 -8.03
CA GLU A 95 10.70 11.09 -9.44
C GLU A 95 11.95 10.26 -9.85
N PRO A 96 11.83 9.29 -10.78
CA PRO A 96 12.99 8.55 -11.28
C PRO A 96 13.85 9.44 -12.19
N SER A 97 14.85 10.08 -11.58
CA SER A 97 15.57 11.22 -12.17
C SER A 97 17.08 11.02 -12.30
N GLY A 98 17.61 9.88 -11.87
CA GLY A 98 19.02 9.54 -11.99
C GLY A 98 19.48 8.51 -10.95
N ARG A 99 20.76 8.56 -10.60
CA ARG A 99 21.33 7.71 -9.55
C ARG A 99 20.71 8.03 -8.21
N MET A 100 20.38 7.01 -7.43
CA MET A 100 19.79 7.18 -6.12
C MET A 100 20.85 7.67 -5.12
N HIS A 101 20.54 8.70 -4.35
CA HIS A 101 21.39 9.17 -3.26
C HIS A 101 21.07 8.46 -1.94
N ILE A 102 22.00 8.52 -0.97
CA ILE A 102 21.87 7.78 0.31
C ILE A 102 20.59 8.10 1.08
N ALA A 103 20.08 9.33 0.98
CA ALA A 103 18.84 9.73 1.63
C ALA A 103 17.61 9.01 1.02
N GLN A 104 17.61 8.85 -0.30
CA GLN A 104 16.53 8.18 -1.03
C GLN A 104 16.58 6.66 -0.84
N GLY A 105 17.76 6.07 -0.68
CA GLY A 105 17.93 4.63 -0.48
C GLY A 105 17.89 4.21 0.99
N ILE A 106 18.98 4.48 1.71
CA ILE A 106 19.22 3.97 3.07
C ILE A 106 18.29 4.62 4.09
N VAL A 107 18.25 5.95 4.14
CA VAL A 107 17.41 6.67 5.12
C VAL A 107 15.93 6.34 4.88
N LYS A 108 15.50 6.29 3.62
CA LYS A 108 14.15 5.87 3.27
C LYS A 108 13.84 4.45 3.76
N THR A 109 14.72 3.50 3.50
CA THR A 109 14.56 2.11 3.94
C THR A 109 14.39 2.01 5.46
N ILE A 110 15.22 2.72 6.23
CA ILE A 110 15.11 2.77 7.70
C ILE A 110 13.74 3.28 8.14
N ASN A 111 13.28 4.39 7.53
CA ASN A 111 12.01 5.02 7.88
C ASN A 111 10.81 4.16 7.48
N VAL A 112 10.82 3.56 6.29
CA VAL A 112 9.79 2.62 5.83
C VAL A 112 9.69 1.42 6.77
N ASN A 113 10.82 0.82 7.14
CA ASN A 113 10.84 -0.30 8.08
C ASN A 113 10.33 0.10 9.48
N LYS A 114 10.56 1.35 9.92
CA LYS A 114 9.95 1.88 11.16
C LYS A 114 8.43 1.97 11.03
N MET A 115 7.90 2.47 9.91
CA MET A 115 6.45 2.54 9.67
C MET A 115 5.81 1.15 9.69
N ILE A 116 6.45 0.17 9.05
CA ILE A 116 5.95 -1.21 8.99
C ILE A 116 5.95 -1.84 10.38
N ARG A 117 7.02 -1.66 11.18
CA ARG A 117 7.05 -2.09 12.59
C ARG A 117 5.99 -1.39 13.45
N ALA A 118 5.59 -0.17 13.10
CA ALA A 118 4.47 0.53 13.73
C ALA A 118 3.09 0.05 13.23
N GLY A 119 3.04 -0.97 12.38
CA GLY A 119 1.80 -1.55 11.85
C GLY A 119 1.19 -0.80 10.67
N CYS A 120 1.97 0.03 9.98
CA CYS A 120 1.52 0.69 8.75
C CYS A 120 1.77 -0.20 7.52
N LYS A 121 0.97 -0.01 6.47
CA LYS A 121 1.31 -0.42 5.10
C LYS A 121 1.91 0.77 4.37
N VAL A 122 2.93 0.54 3.55
CA VAL A 122 3.65 1.62 2.87
C VAL A 122 3.55 1.45 1.36
N LYS A 123 3.13 2.51 0.68
CA LYS A 123 3.15 2.59 -0.78
C LYS A 123 4.34 3.43 -1.24
N ILE A 124 5.20 2.85 -2.05
CA ILE A 124 6.27 3.58 -2.73
C ILE A 124 5.78 3.94 -4.12
N TRP A 125 5.50 5.22 -4.33
CA TRP A 125 4.95 5.76 -5.56
C TRP A 125 6.08 6.14 -6.52
N ILE A 126 6.27 5.31 -7.55
CA ILE A 126 7.21 5.54 -8.63
C ILE A 126 6.58 6.54 -9.61
N ALA A 127 6.92 7.81 -9.41
CA ALA A 127 6.27 8.96 -10.03
C ALA A 127 6.84 9.22 -11.44
N ASP A 128 6.66 8.26 -12.35
CA ASP A 128 7.21 8.27 -13.71
C ASP A 128 6.60 9.36 -14.61
N TRP A 129 5.28 9.57 -14.57
CA TRP A 129 4.66 10.72 -15.23
C TRP A 129 5.10 12.05 -14.62
N PHE A 130 5.27 12.10 -13.30
CA PHE A 130 5.75 13.31 -12.62
C PHE A 130 7.17 13.68 -13.04
N ALA A 131 8.07 12.69 -13.09
CA ALA A 131 9.42 12.87 -13.62
C ALA A 131 9.40 13.35 -15.09
N GLN A 132 8.47 12.83 -15.91
CA GLN A 132 8.29 13.29 -17.29
C GLN A 132 7.80 14.75 -17.35
N LEU A 133 6.78 15.11 -16.56
CA LEU A 133 6.24 16.47 -16.47
C LEU A 133 7.30 17.47 -15.99
N ASN A 134 8.24 17.04 -15.14
CA ASN A 134 9.37 17.83 -14.66
C ASN A 134 10.63 17.70 -15.54
N ASN A 135 10.49 17.16 -16.76
CA ASN A 135 11.53 17.01 -17.78
C ASN A 135 12.80 16.27 -17.30
N LYS A 136 12.64 15.33 -16.35
CA LYS A 136 13.74 14.45 -15.93
C LYS A 136 14.08 13.49 -17.06
N MET A 137 15.36 13.11 -17.16
CA MET A 137 15.87 12.26 -18.25
C MET A 137 15.53 12.81 -19.65
N GLY A 138 15.33 14.12 -19.79
CA GLY A 138 14.91 14.76 -21.04
C GLY A 138 13.46 14.49 -21.43
N GLY A 139 12.60 14.10 -20.48
CA GLY A 139 11.19 13.75 -20.72
C GLY A 139 10.97 12.37 -21.34
N ASP A 140 12.04 11.57 -21.44
CA ASP A 140 12.03 10.23 -22.01
C ASP A 140 11.49 9.22 -20.99
N LEU A 141 10.24 8.78 -21.21
CA LEU A 141 9.53 7.90 -20.28
C LEU A 141 10.20 6.52 -20.15
N GLU A 142 10.80 5.98 -21.22
CA GLU A 142 11.46 4.67 -21.16
C GLU A 142 12.72 4.73 -20.28
N LYS A 143 13.48 5.83 -20.37
CA LYS A 143 14.62 6.08 -19.48
C LYS A 143 14.16 6.28 -18.03
N ILE A 144 13.11 7.06 -17.81
CA ILE A 144 12.53 7.26 -16.48
C ILE A 144 12.12 5.92 -15.87
N GLN A 145 11.41 5.08 -16.60
CA GLN A 145 10.98 3.77 -16.12
C GLN A 145 12.16 2.82 -15.88
N THR A 146 13.21 2.92 -16.67
CA THR A 146 14.46 2.19 -16.42
C THR A 146 15.09 2.60 -15.09
N VAL A 147 15.14 3.90 -14.81
CA VAL A 147 15.61 4.43 -13.53
C VAL A 147 14.70 3.99 -12.38
N GLY A 148 13.37 3.97 -12.57
CA GLY A 148 12.43 3.53 -11.53
C GLY A 148 12.64 2.06 -11.14
N ARG A 149 12.87 1.17 -12.12
CA ARG A 149 13.23 -0.24 -11.84
C ARG A 149 14.55 -0.35 -11.08
N TYR A 150 15.55 0.42 -11.49
CA TYR A 150 16.83 0.51 -10.78
C TYR A 150 16.64 0.96 -9.31
N MET A 151 15.76 1.94 -9.06
CA MET A 151 15.47 2.41 -7.71
C MET A 151 14.80 1.32 -6.84
N ILE A 152 13.85 0.57 -7.40
CA ILE A 152 13.20 -0.56 -6.74
C ILE A 152 14.24 -1.61 -6.30
N GLU A 153 15.18 -1.97 -7.18
CA GLU A 153 16.23 -2.94 -6.84
C GLU A 153 17.15 -2.45 -5.72
N ILE A 154 17.42 -1.13 -5.65
CA ILE A 154 18.17 -0.56 -4.53
C ILE A 154 17.42 -0.70 -3.21
N TRP A 155 16.12 -0.38 -3.16
CA TRP A 155 15.36 -0.50 -1.91
C TRP A 155 15.28 -1.95 -1.42
N LYS A 156 15.10 -2.90 -2.34
CA LYS A 156 15.18 -4.33 -2.01
C LYS A 156 16.54 -4.70 -1.43
N ALA A 157 17.63 -4.30 -2.11
CA ALA A 157 18.99 -4.60 -1.67
C ALA A 157 19.37 -3.90 -0.35
N ALA A 158 18.78 -2.73 -0.06
CA ALA A 158 18.98 -1.99 1.17
C ALA A 158 18.28 -2.63 2.40
N GLY A 159 17.50 -3.70 2.20
CA GLY A 159 16.79 -4.40 3.27
C GLY A 159 15.44 -3.76 3.62
N MET A 160 14.76 -3.16 2.65
CA MET A 160 13.37 -2.72 2.82
C MET A 160 12.47 -3.93 3.06
N ASP A 161 11.63 -3.85 4.09
CA ASP A 161 10.70 -4.91 4.47
C ASP A 161 9.55 -5.01 3.45
N LEU A 162 9.67 -5.95 2.52
CA LEU A 162 8.78 -6.05 1.37
C LEU A 162 7.38 -6.57 1.73
N ASP A 163 7.19 -7.20 2.89
CA ASP A 163 5.88 -7.70 3.33
C ASP A 163 4.91 -6.57 3.70
N GLY A 164 5.47 -5.40 4.02
CA GLY A 164 4.75 -4.17 4.33
C GLY A 164 4.69 -3.15 3.20
N VAL A 165 5.36 -3.40 2.06
CA VAL A 165 5.55 -2.42 0.98
C VAL A 165 4.86 -2.82 -0.32
N GLU A 166 4.23 -1.84 -0.96
CA GLU A 166 3.72 -1.93 -2.33
C GLU A 166 4.43 -0.90 -3.22
N PHE A 167 5.04 -1.35 -4.32
CA PHE A 167 5.59 -0.45 -5.34
C PHE A 167 4.55 -0.20 -6.43
N LEU A 168 4.18 1.07 -6.62
CA LEU A 168 3.13 1.48 -7.53
C LEU A 168 3.68 2.47 -8.55
N TRP A 169 3.38 2.26 -9.83
CA TRP A 169 3.79 3.16 -10.91
C TRP A 169 2.69 4.18 -11.20
N SER A 170 3.05 5.47 -11.23
CA SER A 170 2.05 6.52 -11.39
C SER A 170 1.27 6.41 -12.70
N SER A 171 1.98 6.19 -13.81
CA SER A 171 1.34 6.00 -15.11
C SER A 171 0.40 4.80 -15.14
N GLU A 172 0.79 3.66 -14.57
CA GLU A 172 -0.04 2.45 -14.57
C GLU A 172 -1.30 2.63 -13.70
N GLU A 173 -1.14 3.07 -12.46
CA GLU A 173 -2.25 3.18 -11.52
C GLU A 173 -3.24 4.27 -11.93
N ILE A 174 -2.75 5.41 -12.42
CA ILE A 174 -3.63 6.46 -12.93
C ILE A 174 -4.41 5.95 -14.16
N ASN A 175 -3.77 5.26 -15.10
CA ASN A 175 -4.46 4.74 -16.28
C ASN A 175 -5.51 3.67 -15.92
N LYS A 176 -5.27 2.83 -14.92
CA LYS A 176 -6.24 1.81 -14.46
C LYS A 176 -7.55 2.42 -13.95
N ARG A 177 -7.50 3.64 -13.40
CA ARG A 177 -8.66 4.34 -12.80
C ARG A 177 -8.69 5.82 -13.24
N ALA A 178 -8.52 6.05 -14.54
CA ALA A 178 -8.32 7.39 -15.10
C ALA A 178 -9.48 8.35 -14.82
N ASP A 179 -10.72 7.86 -14.92
CA ASP A 179 -11.93 8.65 -14.66
C ASP A 179 -11.97 9.17 -13.21
N GLU A 180 -11.67 8.31 -12.24
CA GLU A 180 -11.56 8.66 -10.82
C GLU A 180 -10.45 9.70 -10.60
N TYR A 181 -9.24 9.40 -11.10
CA TYR A 181 -8.06 10.22 -10.85
C TYR A 181 -8.19 11.63 -11.43
N TRP A 182 -8.52 11.74 -12.72
CA TRP A 182 -8.58 13.04 -13.39
C TRP A 182 -9.76 13.88 -12.91
N THR A 183 -10.85 13.25 -12.46
CA THR A 183 -11.94 13.98 -11.79
C THR A 183 -11.46 14.67 -10.51
N ILE A 184 -10.65 13.98 -9.69
CA ILE A 184 -10.05 14.56 -8.47
C ILE A 184 -9.09 15.70 -8.83
N VAL A 185 -8.20 15.50 -9.80
CA VAL A 185 -7.25 16.54 -10.27
C VAL A 185 -7.99 17.80 -10.70
N MET A 186 -9.06 17.66 -11.49
CA MET A 186 -9.85 18.80 -11.97
C MET A 186 -10.66 19.48 -10.86
N ASP A 187 -11.13 18.74 -9.85
CA ASP A 187 -11.76 19.34 -8.68
C ASP A 187 -10.77 20.17 -7.84
N ILE A 188 -9.56 19.64 -7.61
CA ILE A 188 -8.48 20.36 -6.93
C ILE A 188 -8.12 21.63 -7.71
N ALA A 189 -7.95 21.52 -9.03
CA ALA A 189 -7.61 22.65 -9.88
C ALA A 189 -8.67 23.76 -9.83
N ARG A 190 -9.98 23.42 -9.89
CA ARG A 190 -11.06 24.44 -9.85
C ARG A 190 -11.17 25.16 -8.50
N ARG A 191 -10.81 24.50 -7.41
CA ARG A 191 -10.90 25.04 -6.05
C ARG A 191 -9.72 25.94 -5.67
N ASN A 192 -8.67 25.97 -6.49
CA ASN A 192 -7.44 26.71 -6.19
C ASN A 192 -7.17 27.80 -7.23
N LYS A 193 -6.62 28.92 -6.75
CA LYS A 193 -6.12 29.98 -7.64
C LYS A 193 -4.75 29.58 -8.19
N VAL A 194 -4.43 29.98 -9.41
CA VAL A 194 -3.12 29.70 -10.04
C VAL A 194 -1.96 30.10 -9.12
N LYS A 195 -2.00 31.29 -8.50
CA LYS A 195 -0.97 31.74 -7.54
C LYS A 195 -0.76 30.77 -6.36
N ARG A 196 -1.82 30.10 -5.89
CA ARG A 196 -1.72 29.10 -4.81
C ARG A 196 -1.03 27.82 -5.28
N ILE A 197 -1.26 27.42 -6.53
CA ILE A 197 -0.63 26.27 -7.19
C ILE A 197 0.85 26.57 -7.49
N THR A 198 1.15 27.75 -8.02
CA THR A 198 2.52 28.21 -8.31
C THR A 198 3.42 28.14 -7.08
N ARG A 199 2.93 28.56 -5.91
CA ARG A 199 3.66 28.48 -4.63
C ARG A 199 4.04 27.05 -4.19
N CYS A 200 3.41 26.03 -4.77
CA CYS A 200 3.75 24.63 -4.53
C CYS A 200 4.83 24.12 -5.48
N CYS A 201 5.31 24.90 -6.45
CA CYS A 201 6.26 24.40 -7.45
C CYS A 201 7.66 24.10 -6.86
N THR A 202 7.94 24.60 -5.66
CA THR A 202 9.13 24.24 -4.88
C THR A 202 9.25 22.74 -4.64
N ILE A 203 8.13 21.99 -4.58
CA ILE A 203 8.14 20.53 -4.39
C ILE A 203 8.82 19.78 -5.55
N MET A 204 8.85 20.37 -6.75
CA MET A 204 9.51 19.80 -7.93
C MET A 204 10.89 20.43 -8.19
N GLY A 205 11.42 21.20 -7.23
CA GLY A 205 12.71 21.88 -7.30
C GLY A 205 12.72 23.15 -8.14
N ARG A 206 11.55 23.80 -8.33
CA ARG A 206 11.38 25.01 -9.13
C ARG A 206 11.11 26.21 -8.23
N ALA A 207 11.64 27.38 -8.58
CA ALA A 207 11.31 28.61 -7.86
C ALA A 207 9.99 29.22 -8.32
N ASP A 208 9.29 29.94 -7.43
CA ASP A 208 8.01 30.60 -7.70
C ASP A 208 8.06 31.66 -8.82
N ASN A 209 9.26 32.08 -9.20
CA ASN A 209 9.52 33.11 -10.23
C ASN A 209 10.07 32.54 -11.55
N GLU A 210 10.18 31.22 -11.70
CA GLU A 210 10.54 30.60 -12.98
C GLU A 210 9.35 30.64 -13.96
N GLU A 211 9.66 30.71 -15.26
CA GLU A 211 8.63 30.49 -16.29
C GLU A 211 8.21 29.01 -16.27
N LEU A 212 6.99 28.77 -15.78
CA LEU A 212 6.43 27.43 -15.66
C LEU A 212 5.67 27.04 -16.92
N THR A 213 5.87 25.80 -17.35
CA THR A 213 5.00 25.15 -18.33
C THR A 213 3.64 24.84 -17.70
N ALA A 214 2.60 24.67 -18.54
CA ALA A 214 1.29 24.23 -18.05
C ALA A 214 1.37 22.87 -17.34
N ALA A 215 2.22 21.96 -17.81
CA ALA A 215 2.50 20.68 -17.15
C ALA A 215 2.93 20.86 -15.69
N GLN A 216 3.79 21.83 -15.41
CA GLN A 216 4.26 22.14 -14.07
C GLN A 216 3.19 22.82 -13.19
N ILE A 217 2.16 23.42 -13.78
CA ILE A 217 0.97 23.86 -13.03
C ILE A 217 0.09 22.67 -12.65
N PHE A 218 -0.03 21.66 -13.52
CA PHE A 218 -0.78 20.44 -13.20
C PHE A 218 -0.09 19.54 -12.19
N TYR A 219 1.24 19.54 -12.15
CA TYR A 219 2.03 18.69 -11.25
C TYR A 219 1.58 18.77 -9.78
N PRO A 220 1.47 19.95 -9.12
CA PRO A 220 0.99 20.02 -7.74
C PRO A 220 -0.46 19.56 -7.56
N CYS A 221 -1.32 19.76 -8.57
CA CYS A 221 -2.70 19.27 -8.53
C CYS A 221 -2.74 17.73 -8.58
N MET A 222 -1.90 17.12 -9.42
CA MET A 222 -1.74 15.67 -9.51
C MET A 222 -1.18 15.09 -8.21
N GLN A 223 -0.13 15.68 -7.64
CA GLN A 223 0.46 15.20 -6.39
C GLN A 223 -0.54 15.33 -5.21
N CYS A 224 -1.38 16.35 -5.22
CA CYS A 224 -2.46 16.48 -4.23
C CYS A 224 -3.56 15.41 -4.46
N ALA A 225 -3.88 15.09 -5.71
CA ALA A 225 -4.82 14.02 -6.04
C ALA A 225 -4.31 12.63 -5.61
N ASP A 226 -3.00 12.39 -5.70
CA ASP A 226 -2.37 11.12 -5.31
C ASP A 226 -2.72 10.74 -3.86
N ILE A 227 -2.76 11.72 -2.93
CA ILE A 227 -3.09 11.48 -1.52
C ILE A 227 -4.47 10.82 -1.40
N PHE A 228 -5.48 11.38 -2.07
CA PHE A 228 -6.85 10.85 -2.03
C PHE A 228 -6.97 9.54 -2.82
N PHE A 229 -6.32 9.47 -3.97
CA PHE A 229 -6.37 8.33 -4.88
C PHE A 229 -5.73 7.06 -4.33
N LEU A 230 -4.64 7.22 -3.57
CA LEU A 230 -3.92 6.13 -2.90
C LEU A 230 -4.54 5.76 -1.56
N LYS A 231 -5.49 6.57 -1.06
CA LYS A 231 -6.21 6.37 0.21
C LYS A 231 -5.27 6.31 1.41
N CYS A 232 -4.25 7.17 1.43
CA CYS A 232 -3.37 7.36 2.58
C CYS A 232 -4.01 8.25 3.65
#